data_AF-A0A6J4TT76-F1
#
_entry.id   AF-A0A6J4TT76-F1
#
_cell.length_a   1.000
_cell.length_b   1.000
_cell.length_c   1.000
_cell.angle_alpha   90.00
_cell.angle_beta   90.00
_cell.angle_gamma   90.00
#
_symmetry.space_group_name_H-M   'P 1'
#
loop_
_entity.id
_entity.type
_entity.pdbx_description
1 polymer ?
#
loop_
_entity_poly.entity_id
_entity_poly.type
_entity_poly.pdbx_seq_one_letter_code
_entity_poly.pdbx_strand_id
1 'polypeptide(L)'
;WSLAERMAAEKESFGFYFSAHPVDNYRHLALAHGSRTFAEMGALPAPADGGRSAGVMAGLVEEARWRTSAKGRRYLMATCSDSSGQFVATVFDDAVAAQVEEAAKAGGCGLLQVELDRRPGEEAPRVTIRGIQGFETLSRRTRLQLEVEVDGPDAVRRLAQAVSSERGGNGQLRLRARMDEGEAQLILGRDFLLDAEMAARIERIDGVTFVRLAVAEPPRLALVS
;
A
#
# COMPACT_ATOMS: atom_id res chain seq x y z
N TRP A 1 0.41 24.94 9.68
CA TRP A 1 0.28 24.11 8.47
C TRP A 1 0.03 22.69 8.86
N SER A 2 -0.92 22.03 8.22
CA SER A 2 -1.06 20.58 8.25
C SER A 2 0.17 19.91 7.63
N LEU A 3 0.36 18.62 7.88
CA LEU A 3 1.47 17.86 7.31
C LEU A 3 1.45 17.90 5.77
N ALA A 4 0.25 17.77 5.17
CA ALA A 4 0.06 17.83 3.72
C ALA A 4 0.39 19.21 3.14
N GLU A 5 -0.02 20.30 3.79
CA GLU A 5 0.31 21.68 3.35
C GLU A 5 1.82 21.95 3.41
N ARG A 6 2.49 21.46 4.46
CA ARG A 6 3.94 21.58 4.60
C ARG A 6 4.66 20.78 3.51
N MET A 7 4.20 19.56 3.23
CA MET A 7 4.76 18.72 2.17
C MET A 7 4.55 19.30 0.77
N ALA A 8 3.38 19.89 0.51
CA ALA A 8 3.10 20.58 -0.75
C ALA A 8 4.02 21.81 -0.93
N ALA A 9 4.20 22.60 0.13
CA ALA A 9 5.12 23.75 0.12
C ALA A 9 6.59 23.34 -0.03
N GLU A 10 7.02 22.23 0.59
CA GLU A 10 8.36 21.66 0.42
C GLU A 10 8.60 21.25 -1.05
N LYS A 11 7.64 20.54 -1.66
CA LYS A 11 7.72 20.17 -3.08
C LYS A 11 7.73 21.40 -3.99
N GLU A 12 6.86 22.38 -3.75
CA GLU A 12 6.78 23.60 -4.56
C GLU A 12 8.04 24.45 -4.47
N SER A 13 8.67 24.50 -3.30
CA SER A 13 9.86 25.33 -3.06
C SER A 13 11.17 24.67 -3.51
N PHE A 14 11.28 23.33 -3.44
CA PHE A 14 12.56 22.63 -3.61
C PHE A 14 12.53 21.50 -4.65
N GLY A 15 11.35 21.03 -5.08
CA GLY A 15 11.20 19.90 -6.00
C GLY A 15 11.36 18.51 -5.35
N PHE A 16 11.55 18.46 -4.02
CA PHE A 16 11.67 17.22 -3.24
C PHE A 16 11.12 17.39 -1.83
N TYR A 17 10.80 16.27 -1.16
CA TYR A 17 10.24 16.25 0.19
C TYR A 17 11.34 16.07 1.24
N PHE A 18 11.38 16.90 2.29
CA PHE A 18 12.37 16.80 3.36
C PHE A 18 11.91 15.92 4.53
N SER A 19 10.60 15.88 4.79
CA SER A 19 10.06 15.33 6.05
C SER A 19 9.50 13.90 5.93
N ALA A 20 8.97 13.53 4.75
CA ALA A 20 8.58 12.18 4.31
C ALA A 20 7.98 12.28 2.90
N HIS A 21 8.17 11.29 2.02
CA HIS A 21 7.50 11.23 0.73
C HIS A 21 6.04 10.75 0.92
N PRO A 22 5.04 11.20 0.13
CA PRO A 22 3.66 10.71 0.25
C PRO A 22 3.49 9.17 0.26
N VAL A 23 4.39 8.47 -0.45
CA VAL A 23 4.45 6.99 -0.50
C VAL A 23 4.77 6.38 0.87
N ASP A 24 5.49 7.08 1.75
CA ASP A 24 5.90 6.57 3.05
C ASP A 24 4.71 6.26 3.98
N ASN A 25 3.57 6.94 3.78
CA ASN A 25 2.30 6.62 4.46
C ASN A 25 1.83 5.17 4.20
N TYR A 26 2.25 4.59 3.07
CA TYR A 26 1.89 3.24 2.63
C TYR A 26 3.05 2.25 2.73
N ARG A 27 4.13 2.59 3.44
CA ARG A 27 5.36 1.77 3.51
C ARG A 27 5.10 0.32 3.89
N HIS A 28 4.19 0.08 4.83
CA HIS A 28 3.82 -1.28 5.25
C HIS A 28 3.17 -2.10 4.13
N LEU A 29 2.27 -1.49 3.34
CA LEU A 29 1.67 -2.14 2.16
C LEU A 29 2.71 -2.34 1.05
N ALA A 30 3.53 -1.32 0.80
CA ALA A 30 4.59 -1.34 -0.19
C ALA A 30 5.56 -2.51 0.06
N LEU A 31 6.05 -2.65 1.31
CA LEU A 31 6.93 -3.74 1.73
C LEU A 31 6.24 -5.12 1.64
N ALA A 32 4.98 -5.24 2.03
CA ALA A 32 4.22 -6.48 1.93
C ALA A 32 4.09 -6.99 0.48
N HIS A 33 4.13 -6.08 -0.50
CA HIS A 33 4.12 -6.40 -1.93
C HIS A 33 5.51 -6.45 -2.57
N GLY A 34 6.58 -6.45 -1.76
CA GLY A 34 7.96 -6.57 -2.26
C GLY A 34 8.41 -5.38 -3.11
N SER A 35 7.77 -4.21 -2.95
CA SER A 35 8.13 -3.03 -3.72
C SER A 35 9.51 -2.51 -3.32
N ARG A 36 10.25 -1.98 -4.29
CA ARG A 36 11.52 -1.30 -4.09
C ARG A 36 11.45 0.13 -4.60
N THR A 37 12.30 1.00 -4.06
CA THR A 37 12.50 2.35 -4.58
C THR A 37 13.22 2.33 -5.94
N PHE A 38 13.16 3.44 -6.67
CA PHE A 38 13.84 3.62 -7.94
C PHE A 38 15.35 3.46 -7.79
N ALA A 39 15.94 4.05 -6.75
CA ALA A 39 17.37 3.89 -6.45
C ALA A 39 17.75 2.42 -6.19
N GLU A 40 16.96 1.69 -5.40
CA GLU A 40 17.20 0.26 -5.14
C GLU A 40 17.07 -0.58 -6.42
N MET A 41 16.07 -0.28 -7.27
CA MET A 41 15.92 -0.93 -8.56
C MET A 41 17.05 -0.59 -9.53
N GLY A 42 17.61 0.62 -9.46
CA GLY A 42 18.79 1.04 -10.21
C GLY A 42 20.08 0.36 -9.76
N ALA A 43 20.20 0.07 -8.46
CA ALA A 43 21.37 -0.56 -7.86
C ALA A 43 21.46 -2.08 -8.07
N LEU A 44 20.37 -2.74 -8.46
CA LEU A 44 20.39 -4.17 -8.83
C LEU A 44 21.41 -4.42 -9.94
N PRO A 45 22.10 -5.57 -10.01
CA PRO A 45 22.98 -5.86 -11.15
C PRO A 45 22.15 -5.96 -12.43
N ALA A 46 22.70 -5.45 -13.54
CA ALA A 46 22.08 -5.66 -14.85
C ALA A 46 22.10 -7.16 -15.18
N PRO A 47 21.04 -7.70 -15.80
CA PRO A 47 21.08 -9.07 -16.32
C PRO A 47 22.30 -9.25 -17.24
N ALA A 48 22.99 -10.38 -17.10
CA ALA A 48 24.25 -10.65 -17.81
C ALA A 48 24.12 -10.64 -19.35
N ASP A 49 22.89 -10.78 -19.84
CA ASP A 49 22.47 -10.74 -21.23
C ASP A 49 22.04 -9.34 -21.72
N GLY A 50 22.16 -8.30 -20.88
CA GLY A 50 21.66 -6.94 -21.21
C GLY A 50 20.13 -6.89 -21.29
N GLY A 51 19.46 -7.82 -20.61
CA GLY A 51 18.02 -8.00 -20.64
C GLY A 51 17.21 -7.01 -19.80
N ARG A 52 15.89 -7.10 -19.94
CA ARG A 52 14.94 -6.36 -19.12
C ARG A 52 14.75 -7.05 -17.78
N SER A 53 14.75 -6.28 -16.69
CA SER A 53 14.40 -6.79 -15.36
C SER A 53 13.01 -6.31 -14.96
N ALA A 54 12.10 -7.24 -14.64
CA ALA A 54 10.82 -6.90 -14.06
C ALA A 54 10.95 -6.62 -12.56
N GLY A 55 10.07 -5.77 -12.03
CA GLY A 55 10.01 -5.48 -10.61
C GLY A 55 8.73 -4.77 -10.20
N VAL A 56 8.60 -4.54 -8.90
CA VAL A 56 7.51 -3.76 -8.32
C VAL A 56 8.13 -2.55 -7.63
N MET A 57 7.59 -1.37 -7.91
CA MET A 57 7.97 -0.12 -7.27
C MET A 57 6.77 0.50 -6.59
N ALA A 58 6.99 1.28 -5.53
CA ALA A 58 5.96 2.10 -4.91
C ALA A 58 6.24 3.56 -5.27
N GLY A 59 5.26 4.24 -5.87
CA GLY A 59 5.48 5.60 -6.38
C GLY A 59 4.21 6.45 -6.38
N LEU A 60 4.41 7.76 -6.39
CA LEU A 60 3.40 8.77 -6.71
C LEU A 60 3.49 9.08 -8.20
N VAL A 61 2.35 9.10 -8.89
CA VAL A 61 2.29 9.60 -10.27
C VAL A 61 2.03 11.10 -10.19
N GLU A 62 3.03 11.90 -10.56
CA GLU A 62 2.93 13.36 -10.49
C GLU A 62 2.31 13.96 -11.74
N GLU A 63 2.65 13.39 -12.89
CA GLU A 63 2.21 13.90 -14.18
C GLU A 63 2.08 12.76 -15.19
N ALA A 64 1.11 12.87 -16.10
CA ALA A 64 0.90 11.95 -17.21
C ALA A 64 0.68 12.75 -18.51
N ARG A 65 1.54 12.54 -19.51
CA ARG A 65 1.46 13.21 -20.81
C ARG A 65 1.44 12.21 -21.95
N TRP A 66 0.41 12.30 -22.80
CA TRP A 66 0.36 11.53 -24.04
C TRP A 66 1.39 12.04 -25.06
N ARG A 67 2.09 11.10 -25.69
CA ARG A 67 3.09 11.35 -26.73
C ARG A 67 2.85 10.43 -27.91
N THR A 68 3.39 10.81 -29.06
CA THR A 68 3.40 9.99 -30.27
C THR A 68 4.85 9.62 -30.58
N SER A 69 5.12 8.33 -30.74
CA SER A 69 6.46 7.85 -31.11
C SER A 69 6.78 8.19 -32.56
N ALA A 70 8.07 8.12 -32.93
CA ALA A 70 8.50 8.28 -34.32
C ALA A 70 7.84 7.29 -35.29
N LYS A 71 7.36 6.15 -34.79
CA LYS A 71 6.63 5.12 -35.55
C LYS A 71 5.11 5.35 -35.59
N GLY A 72 4.62 6.51 -35.14
CA GLY A 72 3.20 6.88 -35.13
C GLY A 72 2.36 6.25 -34.01
N ARG A 73 2.91 5.31 -33.23
CA ARG A 73 2.20 4.73 -32.09
C ARG A 73 2.17 5.70 -30.91
N ARG A 74 0.99 5.92 -30.32
CA ARG A 74 0.82 6.70 -29.09
C ARG A 74 1.32 5.92 -27.88
N TYR A 75 1.84 6.64 -26.89
CA TYR A 75 2.24 6.12 -25.60
C TYR A 75 2.09 7.21 -24.55
N LEU A 76 2.04 6.84 -23.28
CA LEU A 76 2.02 7.78 -22.16
C LEU A 76 3.44 7.91 -21.59
N MET A 77 3.86 9.15 -21.35
CA MET A 77 5.04 9.47 -20.56
C MET A 77 4.56 9.97 -19.19
N ALA A 78 4.95 9.27 -18.13
CA ALA A 78 4.60 9.61 -16.76
C ALA A 78 5.83 10.10 -16.01
N THR A 79 5.66 11.17 -15.23
CA THR A 79 6.63 11.61 -14.23
C THR A 79 6.19 11.03 -12.89
N CYS A 80 7.05 10.24 -12.27
CA CYS A 80 6.76 9.56 -11.01
C CYS A 80 7.80 9.94 -9.96
N SER A 81 7.45 9.79 -8.69
CA SER A 81 8.34 10.06 -7.57
C SER A 81 8.20 9.01 -6.47
N ASP A 82 9.29 8.74 -5.78
CA ASP A 82 9.32 7.98 -4.54
C ASP A 82 10.29 8.63 -3.53
N SER A 83 10.53 7.97 -2.39
CA SER A 83 11.43 8.49 -1.36
C SER A 83 12.91 8.59 -1.78
N SER A 84 13.29 7.98 -2.90
CA SER A 84 14.63 8.07 -3.48
C SER A 84 14.78 9.18 -4.53
N GLY A 85 13.67 9.68 -5.09
CA GLY A 85 13.66 10.80 -6.03
C GLY A 85 12.62 10.67 -7.13
N GLN A 86 12.74 11.53 -8.14
CA GLN A 86 11.87 11.52 -9.32
C GLN A 86 12.46 10.65 -10.44
N PHE A 87 11.59 10.00 -11.20
CA PHE A 87 11.96 9.24 -12.39
C PHE A 87 10.88 9.36 -13.46
N VAL A 88 11.29 9.17 -14.72
CA VAL A 88 10.37 9.17 -15.86
C VAL A 88 10.09 7.72 -16.26
N ALA A 89 8.82 7.41 -16.47
CA ALA A 89 8.38 6.11 -16.93
C ALA A 89 7.54 6.22 -18.21
N THR A 90 7.61 5.19 -19.05
CA THR A 90 6.77 5.07 -20.26
C THR A 90 5.72 3.99 -20.10
N VAL A 91 4.54 4.21 -20.68
CA VAL A 91 3.44 3.25 -20.72
C VAL A 91 3.00 3.06 -22.17
N PHE A 92 3.09 1.84 -22.66
CA PHE A 92 2.76 1.51 -24.06
C PHE A 92 1.41 0.81 -24.23
N ASP A 93 0.84 0.33 -23.13
CA ASP A 93 -0.48 -0.27 -23.09
C ASP A 93 -1.53 0.81 -22.82
N ASP A 94 -2.56 0.88 -23.65
CA ASP A 94 -3.55 1.96 -23.60
C ASP A 94 -4.43 1.89 -22.35
N ALA A 95 -4.74 0.68 -21.86
CA ALA A 95 -5.54 0.50 -20.66
C ALA A 95 -4.75 0.89 -19.40
N VAL A 96 -3.48 0.48 -19.34
CA VAL A 96 -2.57 0.88 -18.24
C VAL A 96 -2.30 2.38 -18.31
N ALA A 97 -2.14 2.96 -19.50
CA ALA A 97 -1.95 4.39 -19.67
C ALA A 97 -3.14 5.19 -19.14
N ALA A 98 -4.38 4.76 -19.42
CA ALA A 98 -5.57 5.39 -18.85
C ALA A 98 -5.58 5.32 -17.32
N GLN A 99 -5.20 4.18 -16.72
CA GLN A 99 -5.12 4.05 -15.26
C GLN A 99 -4.04 4.95 -14.64
N VAL A 100 -2.88 5.08 -15.28
CA VAL A 100 -1.80 5.97 -14.83
C VAL A 100 -2.21 7.44 -14.96
N GLU A 101 -2.95 7.81 -16.01
CA GLU A 101 -3.49 9.16 -16.18
C GLU A 101 -4.49 9.51 -15.05
N GLU A 102 -5.39 8.59 -14.72
CA GLU A 102 -6.32 8.80 -13.60
C GLU A 102 -5.59 8.88 -12.25
N ALA A 103 -4.55 8.07 -12.05
CA ALA A 103 -3.73 8.15 -10.84
C ALA A 103 -3.02 9.52 -10.72
N ALA A 104 -2.54 10.08 -11.84
CA ALA A 104 -1.94 11.42 -11.87
C ALA A 104 -2.95 12.50 -11.50
N LYS A 105 -4.18 12.45 -12.05
CA LYS A 105 -5.26 13.39 -11.72
C LYS A 105 -5.66 13.35 -10.26
N ALA A 106 -5.67 12.15 -9.67
CA ALA A 106 -6.00 11.96 -8.26
C ALA A 106 -4.86 12.33 -7.30
N GLY A 107 -3.63 12.54 -7.80
CA GLY A 107 -2.44 12.69 -6.94
C GLY A 107 -2.18 11.44 -6.10
N GLY A 108 -2.51 10.26 -6.63
CA GLY A 108 -2.53 9.01 -5.88
C GLY A 108 -1.19 8.28 -5.87
N CYS A 109 -0.82 7.75 -4.70
CA CYS A 109 0.28 6.79 -4.59
C CYS A 109 -0.20 5.37 -4.95
N GLY A 110 0.67 4.56 -5.54
CA GLY A 110 0.35 3.17 -5.87
C GLY A 110 1.56 2.27 -6.09
N LEU A 111 1.28 0.98 -6.22
CA LEU A 111 2.22 0.00 -6.71
C LEU A 111 2.29 0.05 -8.23
N LEU A 112 3.51 0.17 -8.74
CA LEU A 112 3.85 0.17 -10.14
C LEU A 112 4.51 -1.16 -10.47
N GLN A 113 3.87 -1.96 -11.32
CA GLN A 113 4.55 -3.08 -11.96
C GLN A 113 5.39 -2.53 -13.09
N VAL A 114 6.70 -2.73 -13.04
CA VAL A 114 7.66 -2.11 -13.95
C VAL A 114 8.56 -3.12 -14.64
N GLU A 115 8.98 -2.77 -15.85
CA GLU A 115 10.15 -3.35 -16.51
C GLU A 115 11.22 -2.28 -16.63
N LEU A 116 12.44 -2.64 -16.25
CA LEU A 116 13.61 -1.78 -16.37
C LEU A 116 14.48 -2.30 -17.51
N ASP A 117 14.74 -1.43 -18.47
CA ASP A 117 15.64 -1.68 -19.60
C ASP A 117 16.92 -0.88 -19.39
N ARG A 118 18.06 -1.57 -19.28
CA ARG A 118 19.37 -0.95 -19.08
C ARG A 118 20.23 -1.15 -20.30
N ARG A 119 20.60 -0.03 -20.92
CA ARG A 119 21.50 -0.03 -22.06
C ARG A 119 22.93 0.17 -21.60
N PRO A 120 23.91 -0.48 -22.26
CA PRO A 120 25.32 -0.23 -21.99
C PRO A 120 25.64 1.27 -22.05
N GLY A 121 26.21 1.81 -20.97
CA GLY A 121 26.59 3.23 -20.86
C GLY A 121 25.50 4.18 -20.32
N GLU A 122 24.28 3.71 -20.04
CA GLU A 122 23.27 4.50 -19.32
C GLU A 122 23.40 4.26 -17.80
N GLU A 123 23.51 5.34 -17.02
CA GLU A 123 23.59 5.25 -15.54
C GLU A 123 22.24 4.90 -14.90
N ALA A 124 21.13 5.34 -15.51
CA ALA A 124 19.78 5.12 -15.01
C ALA A 124 18.98 4.19 -15.95
N PRO A 125 18.25 3.20 -15.41
CA PRO A 125 17.39 2.34 -16.22
C PRO A 125 16.22 3.11 -16.81
N ARG A 126 15.80 2.71 -18.02
CA ARG A 126 14.53 3.14 -18.61
C ARG A 126 13.40 2.35 -17.97
N VAL A 127 12.46 3.06 -17.34
CA VAL A 127 11.33 2.44 -16.65
C VAL A 127 10.13 2.36 -17.58
N THR A 128 9.54 1.17 -17.73
CA THR A 128 8.27 0.95 -18.40
C THR A 128 7.24 0.45 -17.40
N ILE A 129 6.12 1.16 -17.24
CA ILE A 129 5.03 0.69 -16.39
C ILE A 129 4.19 -0.32 -17.18
N ARG A 130 4.01 -1.50 -16.58
CA ARG A 130 3.17 -2.60 -17.09
C ARG A 130 1.84 -2.72 -16.36
N GLY A 131 1.71 -2.08 -15.21
CA GLY A 131 0.46 -2.02 -14.45
C GLY A 131 0.58 -1.07 -13.26
N ILE A 132 -0.55 -0.55 -12.82
CA ILE A 132 -0.64 0.31 -11.64
C ILE A 132 -1.77 -0.18 -10.74
N GLN A 133 -1.53 -0.20 -9.43
CA GLN A 133 -2.54 -0.47 -8.43
C GLN A 133 -2.46 0.58 -7.32
N GLY A 134 -3.46 1.46 -7.24
CA GLY A 134 -3.50 2.53 -6.24
C GLY A 134 -3.57 2.00 -4.81
N PHE A 135 -2.81 2.63 -3.90
CA PHE A 135 -2.77 2.20 -2.50
C PHE A 135 -4.11 2.37 -1.79
N GLU A 136 -4.92 3.36 -2.13
CA GLU A 136 -6.28 3.52 -1.62
C GLU A 136 -7.19 2.33 -1.93
N THR A 137 -7.07 1.77 -3.13
CA THR A 137 -7.82 0.55 -3.49
C THR A 137 -7.21 -0.68 -2.86
N LEU A 138 -5.88 -0.71 -2.75
CA LEU A 138 -5.13 -1.83 -2.20
C LEU A 138 -5.31 -1.95 -0.67
N SER A 139 -5.34 -0.84 0.06
CA SER A 139 -5.64 -0.77 1.49
C SER A 139 -7.06 -1.28 1.76
N ARG A 140 -8.04 -0.85 0.95
CA ARG A 140 -9.43 -1.38 0.99
C ARG A 140 -9.54 -2.87 0.66
N ARG A 141 -8.55 -3.47 -0.01
CA ARG A 141 -8.47 -4.92 -0.25
C ARG A 141 -7.65 -5.66 0.81
N THR A 142 -6.71 -4.97 1.46
CA THR A 142 -5.89 -5.51 2.52
C THR A 142 -6.75 -5.61 3.77
N ARG A 143 -7.13 -6.84 4.08
CA ARG A 143 -7.99 -7.14 5.21
C ARG A 143 -7.16 -7.01 6.48
N LEU A 144 -7.46 -6.03 7.32
CA LEU A 144 -6.86 -5.95 8.66
C LEU A 144 -7.53 -6.97 9.58
N GLN A 145 -6.78 -7.50 10.55
CA GLN A 145 -7.27 -8.37 11.60
C GLN A 145 -6.90 -7.76 12.95
N LEU A 146 -7.91 -7.51 13.78
CA LEU A 146 -7.74 -7.15 15.18
C LEU A 146 -7.99 -8.39 16.02
N GLU A 147 -6.98 -8.80 16.79
CA GLU A 147 -7.09 -9.84 17.81
C GLU A 147 -7.22 -9.18 19.18
N VAL A 148 -8.24 -9.58 19.92
CA VAL A 148 -8.53 -9.06 21.25
C VAL A 148 -8.66 -10.22 22.22
N GLU A 149 -7.91 -10.19 23.31
CA GLU A 149 -8.14 -11.09 24.45
C GLU A 149 -8.89 -10.33 25.55
N VAL A 150 -9.89 -10.99 26.13
CA VAL A 150 -10.70 -10.42 27.20
C VAL A 150 -10.80 -11.36 28.39
N ASP A 151 -10.98 -10.74 29.56
CA ASP A 151 -11.24 -11.41 30.82
C ASP A 151 -12.67 -11.13 31.29
N GLY A 152 -13.51 -12.16 31.27
CA GLY A 152 -14.89 -12.11 31.72
C GLY A 152 -15.91 -11.51 30.72
N PRO A 153 -17.22 -11.72 31.00
CA PRO A 153 -18.31 -11.37 30.08
C PRO A 153 -18.59 -9.86 29.96
N ASP A 154 -18.18 -9.05 30.94
CA ASP A 154 -18.38 -7.60 30.91
C ASP A 154 -17.51 -6.92 29.87
N ALA A 155 -16.27 -7.39 29.70
CA ALA A 155 -15.35 -6.92 28.68
C ALA A 155 -15.90 -7.18 27.27
N VAL A 156 -16.54 -8.33 27.05
CA VAL A 156 -17.21 -8.65 25.77
C VAL A 156 -18.31 -7.65 25.45
N ARG A 157 -19.13 -7.27 26.44
CA ARG A 157 -20.21 -6.29 26.25
C ARG A 157 -19.66 -4.90 25.89
N ARG A 158 -18.61 -4.46 26.59
CA ARG A 158 -17.96 -3.16 26.31
C ARG A 158 -17.28 -3.15 24.95
N LEU A 159 -16.60 -4.23 24.59
CA LEU A 159 -16.01 -4.41 23.26
C LEU A 159 -17.09 -4.29 22.19
N ALA A 160 -18.22 -4.99 22.35
CA ALA A 160 -19.33 -4.94 21.40
C ALA A 160 -19.87 -3.52 21.20
N GLN A 161 -19.99 -2.73 22.27
CA GLN A 161 -20.39 -1.32 22.20
C GLN A 161 -19.36 -0.48 21.44
N ALA A 162 -18.07 -0.61 21.79
CA ALA A 162 -16.98 0.15 21.20
C ALA A 162 -16.83 -0.07 19.68
N VAL A 163 -17.17 -1.27 19.19
CA VAL A 163 -17.07 -1.59 17.77
C VAL A 163 -18.39 -1.41 17.03
N SER A 164 -19.53 -1.20 17.69
CA SER A 164 -20.86 -1.25 17.08
C SER A 164 -21.08 -0.25 15.93
N SER A 165 -20.53 0.97 16.03
CA SER A 165 -20.59 2.02 15.00
C SER A 165 -19.60 1.83 13.85
N GLU A 166 -18.69 0.87 13.97
CA GLU A 166 -17.45 0.82 13.20
C GLU A 166 -17.55 -0.27 12.12
N ARG A 167 -18.55 -0.11 11.26
CA ARG A 167 -18.93 -1.06 10.20
C ARG A 167 -18.70 -0.50 8.80
N GLY A 168 -18.74 -1.38 7.80
CA GLY A 168 -18.56 -1.03 6.39
C GLY A 168 -17.10 -1.07 5.94
N GLY A 169 -16.21 -1.62 6.77
CA GLY A 169 -14.83 -1.93 6.41
C GLY A 169 -14.69 -3.36 5.88
N ASN A 170 -13.45 -3.80 5.71
CA ASN A 170 -13.11 -5.17 5.33
C ASN A 170 -12.44 -5.95 6.48
N GLY A 171 -12.36 -5.36 7.68
CA GLY A 171 -11.55 -5.84 8.80
C GLY A 171 -12.17 -7.02 9.53
N GLN A 172 -11.32 -7.95 9.99
CA GLN A 172 -11.68 -9.07 10.84
C GLN A 172 -11.46 -8.74 12.32
N LEU A 173 -12.47 -8.98 13.15
CA LEU A 173 -12.30 -8.95 14.61
C LEU A 173 -12.30 -10.39 15.14
N ARG A 174 -11.22 -10.79 15.80
CA ARG A 174 -11.08 -12.07 16.50
C ARG A 174 -11.05 -11.81 18.00
N LEU A 175 -11.91 -12.53 18.72
CA LEU A 175 -12.00 -12.50 20.17
C LEU A 175 -11.47 -13.82 20.73
N ARG A 176 -10.58 -13.73 21.72
CA ARG A 176 -10.24 -14.84 22.61
C ARG A 176 -10.77 -14.48 24.00
N ALA A 177 -11.73 -15.25 24.49
CA ALA A 177 -12.29 -15.07 25.83
C ALA A 177 -11.78 -16.18 26.74
N ARG A 178 -11.23 -15.80 27.90
CA ARG A 178 -10.98 -16.76 28.98
C ARG A 178 -12.28 -17.03 29.72
N MET A 179 -12.55 -18.29 29.96
CA MET A 179 -13.71 -18.80 30.70
C MET A 179 -13.21 -19.76 31.78
N ASP A 180 -14.05 -20.04 32.78
CA ASP A 180 -13.67 -20.91 33.91
C ASP A 180 -13.25 -22.32 33.46
N GLU A 181 -13.83 -22.82 32.37
CA GLU A 181 -13.57 -24.17 31.83
C GLU A 181 -12.62 -24.19 30.62
N GLY A 182 -12.01 -23.05 30.26
CA GLY A 182 -11.04 -22.98 29.15
C GLY A 182 -11.08 -21.68 28.37
N GLU A 183 -10.75 -21.74 27.08
CA GLU A 183 -10.69 -20.56 26.22
C GLU A 183 -11.59 -20.72 24.99
N ALA A 184 -12.34 -19.67 24.67
CA ALA A 184 -13.14 -19.60 23.45
C ALA A 184 -12.51 -18.64 22.45
N GLN A 185 -12.38 -19.08 21.19
CA GLN A 185 -11.95 -18.23 20.08
C GLN A 185 -13.11 -18.01 19.11
N LEU A 186 -13.45 -16.74 18.85
CA LEU A 186 -14.56 -16.36 17.98
C LEU A 186 -14.11 -15.34 16.94
N ILE A 187 -14.66 -15.46 15.73
CA ILE A 187 -14.62 -14.38 14.74
C ILE A 187 -15.92 -13.60 14.90
N LEU A 188 -15.83 -12.37 15.43
CA LEU A 188 -17.00 -11.54 15.68
C LEU A 188 -17.59 -10.91 14.40
N GLY A 189 -16.80 -10.87 13.33
CA GLY A 189 -17.23 -10.35 12.03
C GLY A 189 -16.07 -10.09 11.09
N ARG A 190 -16.39 -9.60 9.89
CA ARG A 190 -15.46 -9.48 8.75
C ARG A 190 -15.56 -8.15 8.01
N ASP A 191 -16.31 -7.22 8.59
CA ASP A 191 -16.84 -6.00 7.99
C ASP A 191 -16.54 -4.76 8.86
N PHE A 192 -15.54 -4.86 9.74
CA PHE A 192 -15.16 -3.79 10.65
C PHE A 192 -14.24 -2.77 9.98
N LEU A 193 -14.42 -1.50 10.31
CA LEU A 193 -13.42 -0.46 10.08
C LEU A 193 -12.36 -0.58 11.19
N LEU A 194 -11.15 -1.01 10.83
CA LEU A 194 -10.06 -1.25 11.76
C LEU A 194 -8.88 -0.37 11.39
N ASP A 195 -8.29 0.29 12.38
CA ASP A 195 -7.07 1.08 12.27
C ASP A 195 -6.32 1.09 13.62
N ALA A 196 -5.21 1.82 13.68
CA ALA A 196 -4.43 1.95 14.91
C ALA A 196 -5.18 2.69 16.03
N GLU A 197 -6.03 3.67 15.69
CA GLU A 197 -6.81 4.43 16.67
C GLU A 197 -7.86 3.55 17.35
N MET A 198 -8.54 2.71 16.55
CA MET A 198 -9.47 1.69 17.02
C MET A 198 -8.80 0.71 17.97
N ALA A 199 -7.63 0.18 17.59
CA ALA A 199 -6.88 -0.75 18.42
C ALA A 199 -6.53 -0.11 19.78
N ALA A 200 -6.02 1.12 19.77
CA ALA A 200 -5.68 1.86 20.98
C ALA A 200 -6.92 2.21 21.84
N ARG A 201 -8.09 2.42 21.23
CA ARG A 201 -9.36 2.62 21.95
C ARG A 201 -9.83 1.34 22.63
N ILE A 202 -9.72 0.19 21.95
CA ILE A 202 -10.10 -1.11 22.51
C ILE A 202 -9.17 -1.54 23.64
N GLU A 203 -7.87 -1.26 23.53
CA GLU A 203 -6.88 -1.56 24.57
C GLU A 203 -7.18 -0.86 25.91
N ARG A 204 -7.88 0.28 25.88
CA ARG A 204 -8.29 1.01 27.10
C ARG A 204 -9.58 0.49 27.73
N ILE A 205 -10.24 -0.49 27.11
CA ILE A 205 -11.49 -1.06 27.66
C ILE A 205 -11.14 -1.93 28.87
N ASP A 206 -11.82 -1.66 29.99
CA ASP A 206 -11.69 -2.47 31.19
C ASP A 206 -12.06 -3.94 30.94
N GLY A 207 -11.12 -4.83 31.27
CA GLY A 207 -11.18 -6.28 31.03
C GLY A 207 -10.63 -6.74 29.66
N VAL A 208 -10.08 -5.85 28.84
CA VAL A 208 -9.24 -6.24 27.69
C VAL A 208 -7.81 -6.47 28.18
N THR A 209 -7.24 -7.63 27.90
CA THR A 209 -5.91 -8.04 28.38
C THR A 209 -4.84 -8.01 27.29
N PHE A 210 -5.24 -8.07 26.02
CA PHE A 210 -4.34 -8.02 24.89
C PHE A 210 -5.06 -7.50 23.64
N VAL A 211 -4.35 -6.69 22.85
CA VAL A 211 -4.81 -6.21 21.55
C VAL A 211 -3.67 -6.29 20.55
N ARG A 212 -3.93 -6.87 19.38
CA ARG A 212 -2.98 -6.90 18.27
C ARG A 212 -3.67 -6.58 16.96
N LEU A 213 -3.22 -5.53 16.29
CA LEU A 213 -3.60 -5.21 14.92
C LEU A 213 -2.56 -5.82 13.96
N ALA A 214 -3.02 -6.61 13.01
CA ALA A 214 -2.18 -7.23 11.99
C ALA A 214 -2.88 -7.20 10.62
N VAL A 215 -2.13 -7.46 9.55
CA VAL A 215 -2.73 -7.80 8.26
C VAL A 215 -3.26 -9.24 8.37
N ALA A 216 -4.52 -9.46 8.00
CA ALA A 216 -5.11 -10.78 7.99
C ALA A 216 -4.39 -11.64 6.95
N GLU A 217 -3.82 -12.77 7.39
CA GLU A 217 -3.27 -13.74 6.45
C GLU A 217 -4.38 -14.27 5.53
N PRO A 218 -4.10 -14.44 4.22
CA PRO A 218 -5.05 -15.10 3.33
C PRO A 218 -5.35 -16.51 3.88
N PRO A 219 -6.60 -17.00 3.77
CA PRO A 219 -6.92 -18.34 4.22
C PRO A 219 -6.01 -19.34 3.50
N ARG A 220 -5.19 -20.06 4.25
CA ARG A 220 -4.45 -21.20 3.72
C ARG A 220 -5.49 -22.24 3.31
N LEU A 221 -5.75 -22.35 2.01
CA LEU A 221 -6.53 -23.44 1.46
C LEU A 221 -5.77 -24.73 1.77
N ALA A 222 -6.24 -25.49 2.74
CA ALA A 222 -5.79 -26.86 2.90
C ALA A 222 -6.27 -27.62 1.66
N LEU A 223 -5.32 -28.04 0.82
CA LEU A 223 -5.58 -29.06 -0.20
C LEU A 223 -6.03 -30.31 0.55
N VAL A 224 -7.33 -30.61 0.50
CA VAL A 224 -7.85 -31.91 0.88
C VAL A 224 -7.45 -32.85 -0.25
N SER A 225 -6.45 -33.70 0.02
CA SER A 225 -6.02 -34.82 -0.82
C SER A 225 -7.04 -35.95 -0.80
#